data_AF-A0A955A2V7-F1
#
_entry.id   AF-A0A955A2V7-F1
#
_cell.length_a   1.000
_cell.length_b   1.000
_cell.length_c   1.000
_cell.angle_alpha   90.00
_cell.angle_beta   90.00
_cell.angle_gamma   90.00
#
_symmetry.space_group_name_H-M   'P 1'
#
loop_
_entity.id
_entity.type
_entity.pdbx_description
1 polymer ?
#
loop_
_entity_poly.entity_id
_entity_poly.type
_entity_poly.pdbx_seq_one_letter_code
_entity_poly.pdbx_strand_id
1 'polypeptide(L)'
;MFGHRCGMVSACAAGLLCAAGVASAQTEAYISEIFFNPVGADDGFEFVELQGTPNADLTGWYFMVVEGDGAFVGGDVDKIFDLTGLSFGSNGLLLLRDSSLVLEPQPDPATNVSVDPVGFDPDIENGANTFVLFRWDAAAGGTLPFVTYQFDTDHDGIIDVPLTGMLDIDAVGWIDNSSSTMDYDYGEQFGGTSLNMLFPQSGGNAYNAEGFVRVFSNGQPCAWAGGDTDPDALTGADPFVWNFDRSFGFIENGVPDPSLKQLDPGTANDMTCGAQPCYADCDGSGALNIFDYICFGNEYASGTSYADCDGSGALNIFDYICFGNEYAAGCP
;
A
#
# COMPACT_ATOMS: atom_id res chain seq x y z
N MET A 1 -48.23 45.09 -49.34
CA MET A 1 -47.05 45.66 -48.66
C MET A 1 -47.28 45.60 -47.16
N PHE A 2 -46.42 44.86 -46.47
CA PHE A 2 -45.89 45.01 -45.10
C PHE A 2 -46.78 45.29 -43.85
N GLY A 3 -46.42 44.56 -42.78
CA GLY A 3 -46.66 44.86 -41.36
C GLY A 3 -47.34 43.71 -40.61
N HIS A 4 -46.69 42.62 -40.19
CA HIS A 4 -45.68 42.41 -39.12
C HIS A 4 -46.09 42.85 -37.70
N ARG A 5 -46.13 41.81 -36.85
CA ARG A 5 -46.43 41.63 -35.41
C ARG A 5 -45.82 42.67 -34.45
N CYS A 6 -46.42 42.86 -33.27
CA CYS A 6 -45.80 42.51 -31.98
C CYS A 6 -46.76 42.77 -30.80
N GLY A 7 -47.14 41.72 -30.05
CA GLY A 7 -47.78 41.86 -28.74
C GLY A 7 -46.72 41.76 -27.65
N MET A 8 -46.66 42.76 -26.76
CA MET A 8 -45.80 42.72 -25.57
C MET A 8 -46.42 41.79 -24.53
N VAL A 9 -45.73 40.70 -24.21
CA VAL A 9 -45.93 39.93 -22.97
C VAL A 9 -44.82 40.36 -22.01
N SER A 10 -45.21 40.94 -20.88
CA SER A 10 -44.33 41.31 -19.78
C SER A 10 -43.86 40.05 -19.06
N ALA A 11 -42.59 39.66 -19.23
CA ALA A 11 -41.98 38.58 -18.48
C ALA A 11 -41.29 39.15 -17.23
N CYS A 12 -41.77 38.75 -16.05
CA CYS A 12 -41.02 38.87 -14.80
C CYS A 12 -39.74 38.02 -14.91
N ALA A 13 -38.58 38.66 -14.95
CA ALA A 13 -37.30 38.00 -14.78
C ALA A 13 -37.05 37.79 -13.28
N ALA A 14 -37.36 36.59 -12.77
CA ALA A 14 -36.81 36.13 -11.50
C ALA A 14 -35.33 35.79 -11.73
N GLY A 15 -34.44 36.59 -11.14
CA GLY A 15 -33.00 36.34 -11.17
C GLY A 15 -32.68 35.02 -10.48
N LEU A 16 -32.31 34.01 -11.26
CA LEU A 16 -31.75 32.77 -10.77
C LEU A 16 -30.32 33.06 -10.32
N LEU A 17 -30.10 33.21 -9.01
CA LEU A 17 -28.76 33.16 -8.44
C LEU A 17 -28.24 31.72 -8.62
N CYS A 18 -27.36 31.51 -9.59
CA CYS A 18 -26.50 30.34 -9.60
C CYS A 18 -25.51 30.47 -8.43
N ALA A 19 -25.84 29.87 -7.29
CA ALA A 19 -24.83 29.51 -6.31
C ALA A 19 -23.98 28.41 -6.96
N ALA A 20 -22.83 28.79 -7.51
CA ALA A 20 -21.78 27.83 -7.82
C ALA A 20 -21.33 27.27 -6.46
N GLY A 21 -21.84 26.08 -6.10
CA GLY A 21 -21.24 25.30 -5.03
C GLY A 21 -19.79 25.04 -5.44
N VAL A 22 -18.86 25.63 -4.71
CA VAL A 22 -17.51 25.08 -4.64
C VAL A 22 -17.69 23.71 -4.02
N ALA A 23 -17.71 22.67 -4.85
CA ALA A 23 -17.39 21.33 -4.37
C ALA A 23 -15.98 21.45 -3.81
N SER A 24 -15.84 21.36 -2.49
CA SER A 24 -14.53 21.07 -1.90
C SER A 24 -14.08 19.79 -2.57
N ALA A 25 -12.89 19.79 -3.18
CA ALA A 25 -12.20 18.52 -3.39
C ALA A 25 -12.15 17.85 -2.01
N GLN A 26 -12.73 16.65 -1.91
CA GLN A 26 -12.63 15.87 -0.70
C GLN A 26 -11.15 15.54 -0.51
N THR A 27 -10.64 15.63 0.73
CA THR A 27 -9.29 15.15 1.02
C THR A 27 -9.30 13.64 0.79
N GLU A 28 -8.68 13.19 -0.29
CA GLU A 28 -8.40 11.76 -0.49
C GLU A 28 -7.17 11.41 0.35
N ALA A 29 -7.26 10.29 1.07
CA ALA A 29 -6.19 9.72 1.86
C ALA A 29 -6.19 8.21 1.63
N TYR A 30 -5.00 7.65 1.44
CA TYR A 30 -4.77 6.24 1.15
C TYR A 30 -3.63 5.74 2.02
N ILE A 31 -3.67 4.44 2.32
CA ILE A 31 -2.50 3.75 2.87
C ILE A 31 -1.52 3.57 1.71
N SER A 32 -0.30 4.09 1.84
CA SER A 32 0.75 3.99 0.83
C SER A 32 1.77 2.91 1.15
N GLU A 33 2.13 2.73 2.42
CA GLU A 33 3.14 1.76 2.82
C GLU A 33 2.90 1.32 4.26
N ILE A 34 3.20 0.05 4.56
CA ILE A 34 3.11 -0.51 5.91
C ILE A 34 4.31 -1.42 6.11
N PHE A 35 5.01 -1.27 7.23
CA PHE A 35 6.02 -2.21 7.69
C PHE A 35 5.74 -2.53 9.15
N PHE A 36 5.41 -3.78 9.43
CA PHE A 36 4.73 -4.18 10.68
C PHE A 36 5.31 -5.44 11.33
N ASN A 37 6.26 -6.10 10.68
CA ASN A 37 6.91 -7.28 11.23
C ASN A 37 8.39 -7.27 10.81
N PRO A 38 9.16 -6.23 11.15
CA PRO A 38 10.57 -6.11 10.73
C PRO A 38 11.40 -7.34 11.11
N VAL A 39 12.36 -7.71 10.25
CA VAL A 39 13.27 -8.82 10.58
C VAL A 39 14.20 -8.43 11.73
N GLY A 40 14.06 -9.10 12.88
CA GLY A 40 15.01 -9.02 13.98
C GLY A 40 14.45 -8.38 15.23
N ALA A 41 14.76 -7.10 15.47
CA ALA A 41 14.23 -6.36 16.61
C ALA A 41 13.17 -5.38 16.10
N ASP A 42 11.97 -5.50 16.64
CA ASP A 42 10.81 -4.81 16.08
C ASP A 42 10.76 -3.34 16.51
N ASP A 43 11.20 -3.08 17.75
CA ASP A 43 11.34 -1.75 18.34
C ASP A 43 12.09 -0.77 17.42
N GLY A 44 11.34 0.12 16.80
CA GLY A 44 11.82 1.32 16.16
C GLY A 44 11.84 1.31 14.64
N PHE A 45 11.37 0.24 14.01
CA PHE A 45 11.34 0.11 12.55
C PHE A 45 9.93 0.11 11.97
N GLU A 46 8.89 -0.09 12.78
CA GLU A 46 7.53 -0.21 12.27
C GLU A 46 6.93 1.14 11.91
N PHE A 47 6.20 1.15 10.80
CA PHE A 47 5.58 2.35 10.32
C PHE A 47 4.35 2.08 9.45
N VAL A 48 3.54 3.12 9.36
CA VAL A 48 2.45 3.26 8.40
C VAL A 48 2.65 4.59 7.68
N GLU A 49 2.76 4.53 6.36
CA GLU A 49 2.75 5.71 5.53
C GLU A 49 1.37 5.90 4.90
N LEU A 50 0.92 7.15 4.92
CA LEU A 50 -0.29 7.59 4.27
C LEU A 50 0.05 8.59 3.17
N GLN A 51 -0.68 8.49 2.06
CA GLN A 51 -0.60 9.42 0.94
C GLN A 51 -1.93 10.11 0.68
N GLY A 52 -1.88 11.41 0.40
CA GLY A 52 -3.07 12.17 0.06
C GLY A 52 -2.76 13.54 -0.54
N THR A 53 -3.74 14.44 -0.45
CA THR A 53 -3.57 15.80 -0.97
C THR A 53 -2.49 16.57 -0.19
N PRO A 54 -1.48 17.17 -0.85
CA PRO A 54 -0.44 17.93 -0.17
C PRO A 54 -0.95 19.00 0.80
N ASN A 55 -0.42 19.02 2.02
CA ASN A 55 -0.81 19.91 3.12
C ASN A 55 -2.26 19.77 3.60
N ALA A 56 -3.00 18.75 3.17
CA ALA A 56 -4.37 18.57 3.64
C ALA A 56 -4.39 18.12 5.11
N ASP A 57 -5.34 18.69 5.85
CA ASP A 57 -5.61 18.36 7.25
C ASP A 57 -6.37 17.04 7.36
N LEU A 58 -6.02 16.25 8.38
CA LEU A 58 -6.57 14.92 8.63
C LEU A 58 -7.58 14.89 9.79
N THR A 59 -8.18 16.03 10.15
CA THR A 59 -9.24 16.05 11.16
C THR A 59 -10.39 15.11 10.79
N GLY A 60 -10.72 14.22 11.71
CA GLY A 60 -11.76 13.21 11.53
C GLY A 60 -11.35 11.97 10.74
N TRP A 61 -10.07 11.87 10.34
CA TRP A 61 -9.49 10.63 9.82
C TRP A 61 -8.96 9.77 10.95
N TYR A 62 -9.09 8.47 10.76
CA TYR A 62 -8.63 7.45 11.69
C TYR A 62 -7.93 6.34 10.91
N PHE A 63 -6.85 5.84 11.48
CA PHE A 63 -6.23 4.59 11.06
C PHE A 63 -6.47 3.55 12.14
N MET A 64 -6.77 2.30 11.78
CA MET A 64 -6.95 1.22 12.74
C MET A 64 -6.39 -0.10 12.22
N VAL A 65 -6.06 -0.98 13.16
CA VAL A 65 -5.61 -2.34 12.94
C VAL A 65 -6.67 -3.26 13.53
N VAL A 66 -7.17 -4.18 12.71
CA VAL A 66 -8.14 -5.22 13.10
C VAL A 66 -7.41 -6.56 13.10
N GLU A 67 -7.45 -7.22 14.24
CA GLU A 67 -6.86 -8.54 14.50
C GLU A 67 -7.46 -9.60 13.58
N GLY A 68 -6.60 -10.45 13.04
CA GLY A 68 -6.93 -11.56 12.15
C GLY A 68 -6.57 -12.93 12.72
N ASP A 69 -5.76 -13.03 13.78
CA ASP A 69 -5.32 -14.31 14.33
C ASP A 69 -6.50 -15.03 15.03
N GLY A 70 -7.00 -16.07 14.35
CA GLY A 70 -8.22 -16.77 14.75
C GLY A 70 -8.05 -17.73 15.94
N ALA A 71 -6.88 -17.73 16.57
CA ALA A 71 -6.64 -18.52 17.76
C ALA A 71 -7.43 -18.01 18.97
N PHE A 72 -7.74 -16.71 19.06
CA PHE A 72 -8.34 -16.14 20.27
C PHE A 72 -9.37 -15.01 20.08
N VAL A 73 -9.30 -14.14 19.06
CA VAL A 73 -10.13 -12.89 18.96
C VAL A 73 -10.21 -12.21 17.57
N GLY A 74 -10.14 -12.96 16.46
CA GLY A 74 -10.32 -12.38 15.11
C GLY A 74 -11.49 -11.38 15.00
N GLY A 75 -11.22 -10.22 14.42
CA GLY A 75 -12.17 -9.11 14.25
C GLY A 75 -12.14 -8.03 15.33
N ASP A 76 -11.38 -8.19 16.41
CA ASP A 76 -11.17 -7.13 17.39
C ASP A 76 -10.30 -6.00 16.81
N VAL A 77 -10.64 -4.75 17.13
CA VAL A 77 -9.75 -3.61 16.88
C VAL A 77 -8.64 -3.61 17.90
N ASP A 78 -7.42 -3.82 17.46
CA ASP A 78 -6.25 -3.84 18.33
C ASP A 78 -5.66 -2.45 18.54
N LYS A 79 -5.57 -1.69 17.45
CA LYS A 79 -5.06 -0.32 17.48
C LYS A 79 -6.03 0.61 16.75
N ILE A 80 -6.19 1.82 17.26
CA ILE A 80 -6.85 2.91 16.54
C ILE A 80 -6.17 4.25 16.84
N PHE A 81 -5.95 5.04 15.80
CA PHE A 81 -5.22 6.28 15.81
C PHE A 81 -6.14 7.40 15.31
N ASP A 82 -6.39 8.41 16.15
CA ASP A 82 -7.03 9.66 15.73
C ASP A 82 -5.99 10.54 15.05
N LEU A 83 -6.18 10.84 13.77
CA LEU A 83 -5.25 11.65 12.98
C LEU A 83 -5.55 13.15 13.08
N THR A 84 -6.48 13.56 13.96
CA THR A 84 -6.83 14.96 14.19
C THR A 84 -5.62 15.77 14.66
N GLY A 85 -5.37 16.90 13.99
CA GLY A 85 -4.21 17.75 14.24
C GLY A 85 -2.96 17.35 13.47
N LEU A 86 -3.00 16.23 12.73
CA LEU A 86 -2.00 15.87 11.73
C LEU A 86 -2.41 16.38 10.34
N SER A 87 -1.42 16.44 9.46
CA SER A 87 -1.61 16.82 8.05
C SER A 87 -0.57 16.15 7.19
N PHE A 88 -0.88 15.98 5.90
CA PHE A 88 0.11 15.57 4.93
C PHE A 88 1.20 16.63 4.76
N GLY A 89 2.41 16.18 4.46
CA GLY A 89 3.52 17.02 4.06
C GLY A 89 3.25 17.80 2.77
N SER A 90 4.20 18.64 2.39
CA SER A 90 4.11 19.41 1.14
C SER A 90 4.26 18.53 -0.12
N ASN A 91 4.72 17.29 0.05
CA ASN A 91 4.75 16.23 -0.96
C ASN A 91 3.51 15.31 -0.92
N GLY A 92 2.59 15.50 0.03
CA GLY A 92 1.40 14.65 0.16
C GLY A 92 1.55 13.42 1.06
N LEU A 93 2.66 13.29 1.78
CA LEU A 93 2.93 12.11 2.63
C LEU A 93 2.85 12.43 4.13
N LEU A 94 2.35 11.47 4.90
CA LEU A 94 2.41 11.43 6.35
C LEU A 94 2.98 10.08 6.77
N LEU A 95 4.10 10.10 7.47
CA LEU A 95 4.72 8.91 8.03
C LEU A 95 4.37 8.82 9.52
N LEU A 96 3.68 7.76 9.91
CA LEU A 96 3.44 7.37 11.29
C LEU A 96 4.46 6.29 11.66
N ARG A 97 5.23 6.46 12.73
CA ARG A 97 6.22 5.47 13.16
C ARG A 97 6.19 5.22 14.65
N ASP A 98 6.56 4.01 15.03
CA ASP A 98 6.57 3.48 16.39
C ASP A 98 7.53 4.21 17.35
N SER A 99 8.60 4.83 16.82
CA SER A 99 9.66 5.39 17.65
C SER A 99 10.28 6.68 17.12
N SER A 100 11.10 7.31 17.96
CA SER A 100 11.88 8.49 17.58
C SER A 100 13.13 8.15 16.73
N LEU A 101 13.43 6.86 16.53
CA LEU A 101 14.50 6.43 15.64
C LEU A 101 14.22 6.97 14.23
N VAL A 102 15.25 7.54 13.61
CA VAL A 102 15.15 7.96 12.22
C VAL A 102 15.41 6.74 11.37
N LEU A 103 14.38 6.32 10.61
CA LEU A 103 14.49 5.28 9.60
C LEU A 103 15.43 5.76 8.50
N GLU A 104 16.25 4.85 7.98
CA GLU A 104 17.16 5.12 6.88
C GLU A 104 16.73 4.28 5.66
N PRO A 105 16.63 4.86 4.45
CA PRO A 105 16.97 6.24 4.11
C PRO A 105 16.04 7.25 4.80
N GLN A 106 16.59 8.42 5.17
CA GLN A 106 15.82 9.45 5.87
C GLN A 106 14.58 9.86 5.06
N PRO A 107 13.41 10.02 5.72
CA PRO A 107 12.21 10.57 5.09
C PRO A 107 12.49 11.88 4.36
N ASP A 108 11.83 12.11 3.22
CA ASP A 108 11.94 13.37 2.49
C ASP A 108 11.60 14.55 3.45
N PRO A 109 12.39 15.64 3.48
CA PRO A 109 12.10 16.80 4.34
C PRO A 109 10.73 17.45 4.11
N ALA A 110 10.09 17.18 2.98
CA ALA A 110 8.73 17.61 2.67
C ALA A 110 7.65 16.75 3.34
N THR A 111 7.98 15.53 3.79
CA THR A 111 7.09 14.59 4.50
C THR A 111 6.88 15.04 5.94
N ASN A 112 5.63 15.05 6.39
CA ASN A 112 5.34 15.20 7.80
C ASN A 112 5.53 13.85 8.50
N VAL A 113 6.21 13.85 9.65
CA VAL A 113 6.46 12.64 10.44
C VAL A 113 5.79 12.78 11.80
N SER A 114 5.01 11.79 12.20
CA SER A 114 4.43 11.67 13.54
C SER A 114 5.02 10.45 14.24
N VAL A 115 5.65 10.67 15.38
CA VAL A 115 6.21 9.62 16.22
C VAL A 115 5.22 9.27 17.31
N ASP A 116 4.91 7.98 17.46
CA ASP A 116 4.12 7.39 18.54
C ASP A 116 2.96 8.28 19.02
N PRO A 117 1.84 8.34 18.27
CA PRO A 117 0.65 9.05 18.71
C PRO A 117 -0.13 8.33 19.84
N VAL A 118 0.50 7.44 20.65
CA VAL A 118 -0.10 6.64 21.76
C VAL A 118 -0.71 5.31 21.31
N GLY A 119 -0.36 4.75 20.14
CA GLY A 119 -1.09 3.61 19.56
C GLY A 119 -0.28 2.46 18.97
N PHE A 120 1.05 2.54 18.88
CA PHE A 120 1.85 1.37 18.52
C PHE A 120 2.16 0.52 19.77
N ASP A 121 2.44 1.12 20.94
CA ASP A 121 2.87 0.49 22.22
C ASP A 121 2.81 -1.06 22.38
N PRO A 122 3.97 -1.76 22.22
CA PRO A 122 5.20 -1.26 21.61
C PRO A 122 5.13 -1.23 20.06
N ASP A 123 4.40 -2.18 19.47
CA ASP A 123 4.41 -2.54 18.06
C ASP A 123 2.99 -2.81 17.47
N ILE A 124 2.90 -2.82 16.13
CA ILE A 124 1.85 -3.53 15.40
C ILE A 124 2.14 -5.03 15.55
N GLU A 125 1.10 -5.85 15.70
CA GLU A 125 1.32 -7.29 15.80
C GLU A 125 1.82 -7.91 14.49
N ASN A 126 2.74 -8.87 14.61
CA ASN A 126 3.38 -9.55 13.49
C ASN A 126 2.49 -10.63 12.82
N GLY A 127 1.24 -10.77 13.26
CA GLY A 127 0.25 -11.78 12.84
C GLY A 127 -0.73 -11.29 11.76
N ALA A 128 -1.73 -12.11 11.44
CA ALA A 128 -2.74 -11.76 10.45
C ALA A 128 -3.47 -10.48 10.85
N ASN A 129 -3.51 -9.50 9.95
CA ASN A 129 -4.04 -8.18 10.27
C ASN A 129 -4.83 -7.59 9.10
N THR A 130 -5.82 -6.76 9.44
CA THR A 130 -6.48 -5.87 8.49
C THR A 130 -6.27 -4.41 8.89
N PHE A 131 -5.58 -3.66 8.02
CA PHE A 131 -5.31 -2.25 8.17
C PHE A 131 -6.41 -1.44 7.51
N VAL A 132 -6.97 -0.46 8.22
CA VAL A 132 -8.11 0.33 7.75
C VAL A 132 -7.89 1.80 8.02
N LEU A 133 -7.89 2.61 6.96
CA LEU A 133 -7.95 4.06 7.00
C LEU A 133 -9.38 4.48 6.68
N PHE A 134 -9.97 5.37 7.48
CA PHE A 134 -11.33 5.84 7.24
C PHE A 134 -11.56 7.24 7.79
N ARG A 135 -12.59 7.91 7.27
CA ARG A 135 -13.11 9.15 7.81
C ARG A 135 -14.35 8.87 8.65
N TRP A 136 -14.42 9.43 9.85
CA TRP A 136 -15.58 9.28 10.73
C TRP A 136 -16.61 10.39 10.52
N ASP A 137 -17.87 10.01 10.26
CA ASP A 137 -19.02 10.90 10.28
C ASP A 137 -19.94 10.59 11.46
N ALA A 138 -19.75 11.33 12.55
CA ALA A 138 -20.59 11.22 13.74
C ALA A 138 -22.08 11.54 13.48
N ALA A 139 -22.42 12.24 12.39
CA ALA A 139 -23.80 12.56 12.03
C ALA A 139 -24.52 11.40 11.33
N ALA A 140 -23.79 10.47 10.71
CA ALA A 140 -24.34 9.27 10.10
C ALA A 140 -24.85 8.24 11.13
N GLY A 141 -24.51 8.42 12.41
CA GLY A 141 -24.78 7.47 13.48
C GLY A 141 -23.73 6.37 13.56
N GLY A 142 -23.99 5.34 14.37
CA GLY A 142 -23.02 4.29 14.67
C GLY A 142 -22.15 4.61 15.88
N THR A 143 -21.16 3.74 16.11
CA THR A 143 -20.19 3.86 17.20
C THR A 143 -18.82 3.95 16.56
N LEU A 144 -18.06 5.02 16.86
CA LEU A 144 -16.66 5.10 16.45
C LEU A 144 -15.93 3.87 17.03
N PRO A 145 -15.20 3.10 16.22
CA PRO A 145 -14.43 1.97 16.73
C PRO A 145 -13.45 2.41 17.83
N PHE A 146 -13.13 1.50 18.73
CA PHE A 146 -12.20 1.70 19.85
C PHE A 146 -11.42 0.41 20.06
N VAL A 147 -10.30 0.43 20.77
CA VAL A 147 -9.55 -0.81 21.07
C VAL A 147 -10.47 -1.82 21.76
N THR A 148 -10.46 -3.09 21.32
CA THR A 148 -11.39 -4.18 21.64
C THR A 148 -12.81 -4.03 21.08
N TYR A 149 -13.03 -3.17 20.08
CA TYR A 149 -14.29 -3.16 19.32
C TYR A 149 -14.31 -4.38 18.39
N GLN A 150 -15.32 -5.24 18.55
CA GLN A 150 -15.41 -6.51 17.82
C GLN A 150 -16.26 -6.36 16.55
N PHE A 151 -15.65 -6.57 15.38
CA PHE A 151 -16.34 -6.58 14.08
C PHE A 151 -16.94 -7.93 13.69
N ASP A 152 -16.33 -9.04 14.12
CA ASP A 152 -16.68 -10.44 13.83
C ASP A 152 -16.99 -11.15 15.16
N THR A 153 -18.27 -11.09 15.58
CA THR A 153 -18.65 -11.45 16.95
C THR A 153 -18.68 -12.95 17.21
N ASP A 154 -18.82 -13.76 16.16
CA ASP A 154 -18.77 -15.22 16.26
C ASP A 154 -17.46 -15.83 15.74
N HIS A 155 -16.51 -15.00 15.30
CA HIS A 155 -15.16 -15.34 14.86
C HIS A 155 -15.20 -16.33 13.68
N ASP A 156 -16.08 -16.09 12.71
CA ASP A 156 -16.25 -16.96 11.54
C ASP A 156 -15.55 -16.42 10.27
N GLY A 157 -14.86 -15.27 10.40
CA GLY A 157 -14.20 -14.56 9.33
C GLY A 157 -15.11 -13.59 8.59
N ILE A 158 -16.30 -13.29 9.11
CA ILE A 158 -17.27 -12.37 8.49
C ILE A 158 -17.59 -11.21 9.43
N ILE A 159 -17.58 -9.99 8.90
CA ILE A 159 -18.03 -8.82 9.66
C ILE A 159 -19.54 -8.93 9.94
N ASP A 160 -19.89 -8.97 11.23
CA ASP A 160 -21.26 -9.06 11.75
C ASP A 160 -21.92 -7.71 11.96
N VAL A 161 -21.12 -6.66 12.16
CA VAL A 161 -21.59 -5.35 12.57
C VAL A 161 -21.63 -4.36 11.39
N PRO A 162 -22.60 -3.45 11.36
CA PRO A 162 -22.67 -2.46 10.29
C PRO A 162 -21.56 -1.42 10.43
N LEU A 163 -20.87 -1.10 9.33
CA LEU A 163 -19.84 -0.05 9.24
C LEU A 163 -20.42 1.38 9.25
N THR A 164 -21.53 1.61 9.95
CA THR A 164 -22.24 2.90 9.94
C THR A 164 -21.37 3.99 10.56
N GLY A 165 -21.20 5.09 9.82
CA GLY A 165 -20.38 6.24 10.23
C GLY A 165 -18.95 6.20 9.69
N MET A 166 -18.48 5.05 9.20
CA MET A 166 -17.21 4.95 8.49
C MET A 166 -17.42 5.34 7.01
N LEU A 167 -16.69 6.36 6.57
CA LEU A 167 -16.72 6.88 5.19
C LEU A 167 -15.31 6.81 4.59
N ASP A 168 -15.25 6.87 3.26
CA ASP A 168 -13.99 7.01 2.50
C ASP A 168 -12.93 5.97 2.94
N ILE A 169 -13.37 4.71 3.08
CA ILE A 169 -12.55 3.62 3.62
C ILE A 169 -11.51 3.20 2.58
N ASP A 170 -10.25 3.11 2.99
CA ASP A 170 -9.19 2.38 2.29
C ASP A 170 -8.66 1.30 3.23
N ALA A 171 -8.64 0.05 2.76
CA ALA A 171 -8.33 -1.10 3.60
C ALA A 171 -7.47 -2.13 2.87
N VAL A 172 -6.62 -2.81 3.63
CA VAL A 172 -5.83 -3.94 3.16
C VAL A 172 -5.73 -5.00 4.25
N GLY A 173 -6.07 -6.24 3.92
CA GLY A 173 -6.00 -7.38 4.83
C GLY A 173 -5.04 -8.44 4.32
N TRP A 174 -4.39 -9.13 5.24
CA TRP A 174 -3.50 -10.26 4.95
C TRP A 174 -3.65 -11.33 6.03
N ILE A 175 -3.26 -12.56 5.68
CA ILE A 175 -3.23 -13.69 6.61
C ILE A 175 -1.79 -14.20 6.72
N ASP A 176 -1.35 -14.44 7.95
CA ASP A 176 -0.14 -15.20 8.22
C ASP A 176 -0.41 -16.71 8.04
N ASN A 177 0.64 -17.53 8.01
CA ASN A 177 0.55 -18.99 7.98
C ASN A 177 1.40 -19.67 9.07
N SER A 178 1.78 -18.91 10.09
CA SER A 178 2.50 -19.44 11.25
C SER A 178 1.60 -20.26 12.20
N SER A 179 0.27 -20.18 12.05
CA SER A 179 -0.67 -20.76 13.00
C SER A 179 -1.32 -22.09 12.54
N SER A 180 -1.64 -22.95 13.50
CA SER A 180 -2.46 -24.16 13.27
C SER A 180 -3.98 -23.89 13.32
N THR A 181 -4.34 -22.63 13.56
CA THR A 181 -5.70 -22.09 13.62
C THR A 181 -6.02 -21.42 12.29
N MET A 182 -7.30 -21.06 12.09
CA MET A 182 -7.71 -20.40 10.86
C MET A 182 -7.59 -18.90 11.08
N ASP A 183 -6.69 -18.25 10.37
CA ASP A 183 -6.52 -16.80 10.42
C ASP A 183 -7.47 -16.12 9.42
N TYR A 184 -7.81 -14.87 9.70
CA TYR A 184 -8.86 -14.12 9.02
C TYR A 184 -8.33 -12.79 8.48
N ASP A 185 -8.86 -12.41 7.32
CA ASP A 185 -8.70 -11.07 6.78
C ASP A 185 -10.07 -10.45 6.46
N TYR A 186 -10.16 -9.15 6.71
CA TYR A 186 -11.40 -8.39 6.54
C TYR A 186 -11.28 -7.32 5.45
N GLY A 187 -10.16 -7.28 4.71
CA GLY A 187 -9.82 -6.24 3.74
C GLY A 187 -10.92 -5.98 2.72
N GLU A 188 -11.37 -7.02 2.00
CA GLU A 188 -12.50 -6.92 1.06
C GLU A 188 -13.82 -6.53 1.71
N GLN A 189 -14.05 -6.94 2.97
CA GLN A 189 -15.30 -6.67 3.70
C GLN A 189 -15.41 -5.20 4.14
N PHE A 190 -14.27 -4.54 4.37
CA PHE A 190 -14.17 -3.08 4.52
C PHE A 190 -14.22 -2.33 3.17
N GLY A 191 -14.30 -3.04 2.04
CA GLY A 191 -14.31 -2.46 0.70
C GLY A 191 -12.92 -2.23 0.08
N GLY A 192 -11.88 -2.76 0.72
CA GLY A 192 -10.49 -2.70 0.29
C GLY A 192 -10.00 -3.96 -0.43
N THR A 193 -8.76 -4.37 -0.16
CA THR A 193 -8.11 -5.52 -0.80
C THR A 193 -7.73 -6.59 0.22
N SER A 194 -7.97 -7.86 -0.12
CA SER A 194 -7.42 -9.00 0.60
C SER A 194 -6.24 -9.57 -0.18
N LEU A 195 -5.06 -9.60 0.44
CA LEU A 195 -3.81 -10.06 -0.19
C LEU A 195 -3.66 -11.59 -0.20
N ASN A 196 -4.51 -12.28 0.56
CA ASN A 196 -4.58 -13.74 0.67
C ASN A 196 -4.74 -14.48 -0.68
N MET A 197 -5.29 -13.83 -1.70
CA MET A 197 -5.60 -14.42 -3.00
C MET A 197 -4.46 -14.38 -4.02
N LEU A 198 -3.33 -13.73 -3.70
CA LEU A 198 -2.24 -13.53 -4.64
C LEU A 198 -1.20 -14.67 -4.67
N PHE A 199 -1.37 -15.72 -3.86
CA PHE A 199 -0.47 -16.89 -3.89
C PHE A 199 -1.18 -18.25 -3.78
N PRO A 200 -0.88 -19.22 -4.67
CA PRO A 200 -1.06 -20.62 -4.37
C PRO A 200 0.01 -21.09 -3.38
N GLN A 201 -0.40 -21.75 -2.28
CA GLN A 201 0.44 -22.49 -1.31
C GLN A 201 1.25 -23.66 -1.92
N SER A 202 1.85 -23.51 -3.10
CA SER A 202 2.62 -24.58 -3.75
C SER A 202 4.07 -24.53 -3.29
N GLY A 203 4.36 -25.07 -2.10
CA GLY A 203 5.76 -25.28 -1.68
C GLY A 203 5.99 -25.65 -0.23
N GLY A 204 5.04 -25.37 0.68
CA GLY A 204 5.23 -25.65 2.11
C GLY A 204 6.19 -24.70 2.82
N ASN A 205 6.51 -23.55 2.22
CA ASN A 205 7.17 -22.44 2.91
C ASN A 205 6.10 -21.53 3.48
N ALA A 206 6.17 -21.34 4.79
CA ALA A 206 5.44 -20.34 5.54
C ALA A 206 5.88 -18.94 5.09
N TYR A 207 4.93 -18.14 4.62
CA TYR A 207 5.05 -16.74 4.21
C TYR A 207 4.56 -15.82 5.34
N ASN A 208 5.46 -15.03 5.91
CA ASN A 208 5.19 -14.11 7.01
C ASN A 208 5.59 -12.72 6.53
N ALA A 209 4.68 -12.04 5.82
CA ALA A 209 5.01 -10.75 5.24
C ALA A 209 5.53 -9.78 6.32
N GLU A 210 6.51 -8.98 5.95
CA GLU A 210 7.09 -7.97 6.82
C GLU A 210 6.53 -6.57 6.48
N GLY A 211 6.05 -6.36 5.24
CA GLY A 211 5.38 -5.14 4.84
C GLY A 211 4.69 -5.19 3.47
N PHE A 212 3.99 -4.10 3.16
CA PHE A 212 3.30 -3.88 1.89
C PHE A 212 3.46 -2.43 1.40
N VAL A 213 3.47 -2.27 0.08
CA VAL A 213 3.54 -1.00 -0.64
C VAL A 213 2.38 -0.88 -1.62
N ARG A 214 1.75 0.28 -1.65
CA ARG A 214 0.66 0.59 -2.58
C ARG A 214 1.24 1.05 -3.90
N VAL A 215 0.69 0.52 -4.98
CA VAL A 215 1.02 0.94 -6.35
C VAL A 215 -0.01 1.96 -6.82
N PHE A 216 0.48 3.08 -7.35
CA PHE A 216 -0.35 4.17 -7.84
C PHE A 216 -0.22 4.34 -9.35
N SER A 217 -1.30 4.72 -10.02
CA SER A 217 -1.28 5.14 -11.43
C SER A 217 -2.05 6.43 -11.56
N ASN A 218 -1.38 7.48 -12.07
CA ASN A 218 -1.95 8.83 -12.17
C ASN A 218 -2.51 9.37 -10.83
N GLY A 219 -1.82 9.06 -9.72
CA GLY A 219 -2.21 9.51 -8.38
C GLY A 219 -3.41 8.78 -7.79
N GLN A 220 -3.80 7.63 -8.34
CA GLN A 220 -4.87 6.78 -7.81
C GLN A 220 -4.33 5.38 -7.51
N PRO A 221 -4.71 4.77 -6.38
CA PRO A 221 -4.26 3.44 -6.04
C PRO A 221 -4.85 2.40 -7.00
N CYS A 222 -4.07 1.39 -7.35
CA CYS A 222 -4.54 0.38 -8.32
C CYS A 222 -3.98 -1.03 -8.11
N ALA A 223 -2.92 -1.22 -7.32
CA ALA A 223 -2.43 -2.53 -6.92
C ALA A 223 -1.67 -2.44 -5.59
N TRP A 224 -1.23 -3.60 -5.10
CA TRP A 224 -0.33 -3.75 -3.97
C TRP A 224 0.87 -4.60 -4.41
N ALA A 225 2.02 -4.34 -3.80
CA ALA A 225 3.20 -5.18 -3.81
C ALA A 225 3.72 -5.31 -2.37
N GLY A 226 4.60 -6.27 -2.10
CA GLY A 226 5.16 -6.45 -0.75
C GLY A 226 5.58 -7.87 -0.47
N GLY A 227 5.84 -8.20 0.80
CA GLY A 227 6.27 -9.52 1.21
C GLY A 227 7.32 -9.53 2.29
N ASP A 228 8.26 -10.46 2.18
CA ASP A 228 9.40 -10.54 3.07
C ASP A 228 10.52 -9.61 2.59
N THR A 229 11.19 -8.98 3.52
CA THR A 229 12.47 -8.31 3.40
C THR A 229 13.63 -9.29 3.57
N ASP A 230 14.76 -9.02 2.93
CA ASP A 230 15.96 -9.85 2.98
C ASP A 230 17.03 -9.22 3.87
N PRO A 231 17.23 -9.71 5.12
CA PRO A 231 18.27 -9.19 6.01
C PRO A 231 19.70 -9.50 5.53
N ASP A 232 19.87 -10.47 4.62
CA ASP A 232 21.16 -10.95 4.12
C ASP A 232 21.59 -10.28 2.80
N ALA A 233 20.71 -9.47 2.18
CA ALA A 233 20.89 -8.98 0.81
C ALA A 233 22.21 -8.22 0.57
N LEU A 234 22.74 -7.40 1.48
CA LEU A 234 24.01 -6.68 1.24
C LEU A 234 24.77 -6.27 2.52
N THR A 235 25.54 -7.17 3.14
CA THR A 235 26.69 -6.85 4.04
C THR A 235 26.51 -5.73 5.11
N GLY A 236 25.29 -5.45 5.56
CA GLY A 236 25.00 -4.40 6.54
C GLY A 236 23.54 -3.98 6.60
N ALA A 237 22.73 -4.74 7.36
CA ALA A 237 21.56 -4.32 8.14
C ALA A 237 20.70 -3.16 7.59
N ASP A 238 20.17 -3.30 6.38
CA ASP A 238 19.06 -2.47 5.93
C ASP A 238 17.78 -3.32 5.94
N PRO A 239 16.86 -3.11 6.90
CA PRO A 239 15.68 -3.97 7.09
C PRO A 239 14.64 -3.81 5.98
N PHE A 240 14.86 -2.92 5.01
CA PHE A 240 13.82 -2.52 4.08
C PHE A 240 13.96 -3.09 2.66
N VAL A 241 15.03 -3.85 2.38
CA VAL A 241 15.25 -4.44 1.05
C VAL A 241 14.36 -5.66 0.86
N TRP A 242 13.58 -5.72 -0.23
CA TRP A 242 12.68 -6.84 -0.48
C TRP A 242 13.43 -8.12 -0.88
N ASN A 243 12.92 -9.26 -0.42
CA ASN A 243 13.36 -10.57 -0.85
C ASN A 243 12.65 -10.95 -2.15
N PHE A 244 13.43 -11.20 -3.21
CA PHE A 244 12.88 -11.54 -4.54
C PHE A 244 11.96 -12.77 -4.50
N ASP A 245 12.40 -13.86 -3.87
CA ASP A 245 11.68 -15.14 -3.85
C ASP A 245 10.46 -15.13 -2.94
N ARG A 246 10.33 -14.09 -2.10
CA ARG A 246 9.30 -13.97 -1.06
C ARG A 246 8.60 -12.62 -1.13
N SER A 247 8.34 -12.13 -2.34
CA SER A 247 7.55 -10.92 -2.58
C SER A 247 6.53 -11.09 -3.72
N PHE A 248 5.53 -10.20 -3.77
CA PHE A 248 4.52 -10.15 -4.83
C PHE A 248 4.38 -8.76 -5.43
N GLY A 249 3.73 -8.69 -6.60
CA GLY A 249 3.22 -7.45 -7.18
C GLY A 249 4.30 -6.56 -7.80
N PHE A 250 5.58 -6.74 -7.48
CA PHE A 250 6.66 -5.95 -8.06
C PHE A 250 6.78 -6.15 -9.56
N ILE A 251 6.86 -7.42 -10.00
CA ILE A 251 6.98 -7.77 -11.42
C ILE A 251 5.74 -7.32 -12.18
N GLU A 252 4.53 -7.39 -11.62
CA GLU A 252 3.34 -6.95 -12.35
C GLU A 252 3.26 -5.42 -12.53
N ASN A 253 4.00 -4.67 -11.70
CA ASN A 253 3.91 -3.21 -11.56
C ASN A 253 5.22 -2.47 -11.89
N GLY A 254 6.09 -3.09 -12.68
CA GLY A 254 7.20 -2.38 -13.33
C GLY A 254 8.55 -2.56 -12.65
N VAL A 255 8.65 -3.49 -11.70
CA VAL A 255 9.87 -3.77 -10.95
C VAL A 255 10.32 -5.21 -11.26
N PRO A 256 11.26 -5.38 -12.21
CA PRO A 256 11.74 -6.71 -12.62
C PRO A 256 12.43 -7.50 -11.50
N ASP A 257 13.11 -6.81 -10.57
CA ASP A 257 13.77 -7.40 -9.40
C ASP A 257 13.39 -6.61 -8.15
N PRO A 258 12.49 -7.15 -7.31
CA PRO A 258 12.19 -6.61 -5.98
C PRO A 258 13.40 -6.21 -5.14
N SER A 259 14.56 -6.89 -5.22
CA SER A 259 15.75 -6.54 -4.43
C SER A 259 16.37 -5.19 -4.79
N LEU A 260 16.01 -4.64 -5.96
CA LEU A 260 16.38 -3.28 -6.39
C LEU A 260 15.42 -2.22 -5.84
N LYS A 261 14.33 -2.64 -5.20
CA LYS A 261 13.42 -1.79 -4.45
C LYS A 261 13.61 -2.03 -2.97
N GLN A 262 13.42 -0.96 -2.23
CA GLN A 262 13.50 -0.91 -0.79
C GLN A 262 12.26 -0.17 -0.31
N LEU A 263 11.72 -0.54 0.86
CA LEU A 263 10.78 0.35 1.56
C LEU A 263 11.50 1.69 1.81
N ASP A 264 10.90 2.79 1.38
CA ASP A 264 11.49 4.12 1.43
C ASP A 264 10.63 5.08 2.26
N PRO A 265 10.50 4.84 3.59
CA PRO A 265 9.52 5.51 4.42
C PRO A 265 9.62 7.03 4.35
N GLY A 266 8.52 7.67 3.96
CA GLY A 266 8.47 9.11 3.75
C GLY A 266 8.95 9.55 2.36
N THR A 267 9.03 8.65 1.39
CA THR A 267 9.26 8.90 -0.03
C THR A 267 8.12 8.30 -0.83
N ALA A 268 7.73 8.96 -1.92
CA ALA A 268 6.59 8.48 -2.69
C ALA A 268 6.95 7.22 -3.47
N ASN A 269 6.16 6.15 -3.29
CA ASN A 269 6.25 4.91 -4.03
C ASN A 269 6.29 5.13 -5.55
N ASP A 270 7.44 4.85 -6.18
CA ASP A 270 7.63 4.96 -7.64
C ASP A 270 7.37 3.60 -8.32
N MET A 271 6.10 3.20 -8.31
CA MET A 271 5.57 2.03 -9.03
C MET A 271 4.27 2.39 -9.74
N THR A 272 4.06 1.87 -10.95
CA THR A 272 2.88 2.19 -11.77
C THR A 272 2.13 0.93 -12.19
N CYS A 273 0.82 0.91 -11.98
CA CYS A 273 0.02 -0.27 -12.31
C CYS A 273 0.01 -0.61 -13.79
N GLY A 274 0.21 -1.89 -14.09
CA GLY A 274 0.20 -2.38 -15.46
C GLY A 274 1.29 -1.75 -16.32
N ALA A 275 2.25 -1.03 -15.73
CA ALA A 275 3.57 -0.86 -16.31
C ALA A 275 4.23 -2.23 -16.19
N GLN A 276 3.79 -3.18 -17.03
CA GLN A 276 4.45 -4.46 -17.14
C GLN A 276 5.92 -4.14 -17.42
N PRO A 277 6.83 -4.44 -16.49
CA PRO A 277 8.22 -4.15 -16.66
C PRO A 277 8.61 -4.85 -17.93
N CYS A 278 9.34 -4.12 -18.77
CA CYS A 278 10.10 -4.82 -19.74
C CYS A 278 11.25 -5.46 -18.96
N TYR A 279 11.08 -6.73 -18.56
CA TYR A 279 12.13 -7.46 -17.86
C TYR A 279 13.46 -7.36 -18.63
N ALA A 280 13.37 -7.33 -19.96
CA ALA A 280 14.49 -7.14 -20.86
C ALA A 280 15.08 -5.72 -20.94
N ASP A 281 14.43 -4.68 -20.40
CA ASP A 281 14.95 -3.30 -20.26
C ASP A 281 15.72 -3.16 -18.95
N CYS A 282 16.80 -3.96 -18.83
CA CYS A 282 17.59 -4.09 -17.60
C CYS A 282 18.10 -2.75 -17.08
N ASP A 283 18.49 -1.85 -17.98
CA ASP A 283 19.06 -0.55 -17.61
C ASP A 283 18.01 0.54 -17.34
N GLY A 284 16.72 0.20 -17.45
CA GLY A 284 15.59 1.09 -17.21
C GLY A 284 15.52 2.27 -18.18
N SER A 285 16.16 2.18 -19.35
CA SER A 285 16.22 3.28 -20.32
C SER A 285 14.92 3.47 -21.12
N GLY A 286 14.00 2.50 -21.05
CA GLY A 286 12.77 2.46 -21.81
C GLY A 286 12.97 1.99 -23.26
N ALA A 287 14.13 1.41 -23.59
CA ALA A 287 14.46 1.01 -24.97
C ALA A 287 15.35 -0.22 -25.04
N LEU A 288 14.81 -1.33 -25.58
CA LEU A 288 15.58 -2.56 -25.79
C LEU A 288 16.72 -2.38 -26.79
N ASN A 289 17.94 -2.46 -26.28
CA ASN A 289 19.17 -2.36 -27.03
C ASN A 289 20.31 -3.20 -26.41
N ILE A 290 21.53 -3.04 -26.93
CA ILE A 290 22.68 -3.84 -26.46
C ILE A 290 23.08 -3.53 -25.00
N PHE A 291 22.73 -2.35 -24.49
CA PHE A 291 23.01 -1.96 -23.11
C PHE A 291 22.25 -2.80 -22.10
N ASP A 292 21.08 -3.33 -22.46
CA ASP A 292 20.34 -4.27 -21.62
C ASP A 292 21.05 -5.61 -21.44
N TYR A 293 21.62 -6.15 -22.52
CA TYR A 293 22.44 -7.35 -22.45
C TYR A 293 23.73 -7.14 -21.65
N ILE A 294 24.29 -5.93 -21.69
CA ILE A 294 25.45 -5.57 -20.87
C ILE A 294 25.05 -5.48 -19.40
N CYS A 295 23.91 -4.86 -19.11
CA CYS A 295 23.33 -4.78 -17.78
C CYS A 295 23.07 -6.18 -17.22
N PHE A 296 22.30 -7.03 -17.92
CA PHE A 296 22.02 -8.41 -17.51
C PHE A 296 23.32 -9.23 -17.30
N GLY A 297 24.31 -9.02 -18.17
CA GLY A 297 25.62 -9.68 -18.01
C GLY A 297 26.38 -9.25 -16.74
N ASN A 298 26.25 -7.99 -16.32
CA ASN A 298 26.83 -7.51 -15.06
C ASN A 298 26.09 -8.05 -13.85
N GLU A 299 24.76 -8.09 -13.90
CA GLU A 299 23.89 -8.67 -12.87
C GLU A 299 24.21 -10.17 -12.66
N TYR A 300 24.25 -10.92 -13.76
CA TYR A 300 24.63 -12.34 -13.76
C TYR A 300 26.04 -12.57 -13.19
N ALA A 301 27.01 -11.72 -13.54
CA ALA A 301 28.37 -11.82 -13.02
C ALA A 301 28.48 -11.45 -11.53
N SER A 302 27.58 -10.59 -11.04
CA SER A 302 27.53 -10.13 -9.65
C SER A 302 26.73 -11.08 -8.77
N GLY A 303 26.04 -12.05 -9.35
CA GLY A 303 25.30 -13.06 -8.60
C GLY A 303 23.94 -12.56 -8.12
N THR A 304 23.37 -11.54 -8.76
CA THR A 304 22.10 -10.94 -8.32
C THR A 304 20.89 -11.78 -8.73
N SER A 305 19.81 -11.65 -7.96
CA SER A 305 18.55 -12.35 -8.21
C SER A 305 17.89 -11.92 -9.52
N TYR A 306 18.05 -10.67 -9.95
CA TYR A 306 17.60 -10.20 -11.27
C TYR A 306 18.01 -11.14 -12.40
N ALA A 307 19.22 -11.70 -12.31
CA ALA A 307 19.76 -12.57 -13.34
C ALA A 307 19.21 -14.00 -13.33
N ASP A 308 18.40 -14.39 -12.33
CA ASP A 308 17.70 -15.69 -12.27
C ASP A 308 16.36 -15.61 -13.03
N CYS A 309 16.44 -15.29 -14.32
CA CYS A 309 15.27 -15.03 -15.17
C CYS A 309 14.24 -16.17 -15.13
N ASP A 310 14.70 -17.42 -15.05
CA ASP A 310 13.81 -18.58 -15.06
C ASP A 310 13.31 -19.00 -13.66
N GLY A 311 13.70 -18.24 -12.61
CA GLY A 311 13.29 -18.46 -11.23
C GLY A 311 13.71 -19.81 -10.67
N SER A 312 14.85 -20.34 -11.13
CA SER A 312 15.32 -21.67 -10.73
C SER A 312 16.13 -21.68 -9.43
N GLY A 313 16.46 -20.50 -8.89
CA GLY A 313 17.35 -20.30 -7.75
C GLY A 313 18.82 -20.55 -8.08
N ALA A 314 19.20 -20.61 -9.36
CA ALA A 314 20.56 -20.95 -9.77
C ALA A 314 20.96 -20.28 -11.08
N LEU A 315 21.88 -19.30 -11.01
CA LEU A 315 22.41 -18.62 -12.19
C LEU A 315 23.19 -19.57 -13.11
N ASN A 316 22.63 -19.83 -14.28
CA ASN A 316 23.17 -20.73 -15.29
C ASN A 316 22.81 -20.26 -16.72
N ILE A 317 23.09 -21.09 -17.73
CA ILE A 317 22.85 -20.72 -19.14
C ILE A 317 21.36 -20.55 -19.48
N PHE A 318 20.47 -21.19 -18.72
CA PHE A 318 19.03 -21.08 -18.92
C PHE A 318 18.50 -19.68 -18.65
N ASP A 319 19.15 -18.92 -17.76
CA ASP A 319 18.82 -17.52 -17.53
C ASP A 319 19.11 -16.62 -18.73
N TYR A 320 20.26 -16.81 -19.37
CA TYR A 320 20.59 -16.11 -20.61
C TYR A 320 19.62 -16.44 -21.75
N ILE A 321 19.11 -17.68 -21.78
CA ILE A 321 18.09 -18.09 -22.76
C ILE A 321 16.75 -17.43 -22.43
N CYS A 322 16.37 -17.40 -21.15
CA CYS A 322 15.16 -16.74 -20.67
C CYS A 322 15.20 -15.24 -20.98
N PHE A 323 16.25 -14.52 -20.57
CA PHE A 323 16.42 -13.09 -20.87
C PHE A 323 16.40 -12.82 -22.38
N GLY A 324 17.03 -13.69 -23.18
CA GLY A 324 16.98 -13.58 -24.63
C GLY A 324 15.58 -13.76 -25.23
N ASN A 325 14.72 -14.58 -24.61
CA ASN A 325 13.33 -14.74 -25.02
C ASN A 325 12.50 -13.50 -24.66
N GLU A 326 12.68 -12.96 -23.45
CA GLU A 326 12.02 -11.72 -23.01
C GLU A 326 12.42 -10.54 -23.90
N TYR A 327 13.73 -10.40 -24.19
CA TYR A 327 14.23 -9.36 -25.10
C TYR A 327 13.65 -9.49 -26.51
N ALA A 328 13.49 -10.73 -27.01
CA ALA A 328 12.89 -10.98 -28.32
C ALA A 328 11.38 -10.75 -28.34
N ALA A 329 10.69 -10.96 -27.22
CA ALA A 329 9.26 -10.71 -27.05
C ALA A 329 8.95 -9.20 -27.10
N GLY A 330 9.88 -8.37 -26.62
CA GLY A 330 9.75 -6.92 -26.61
C GLY A 330 8.98 -6.39 -25.40
N CYS A 331 9.03 -5.07 -25.20
CA CYS A 331 8.29 -4.39 -24.14
C CYS A 331 6.85 -4.08 -24.58
N PRO A 332 5.87 -4.13 -23.65
CA PRO A 332 4.51 -3.62 -23.90
C PRO A 332 4.45 -2.10 -24.09
#